data_AF-A0A916E1S8-F1
#
_entry.id   AF-A0A916E1S8-F1
#
_cell.length_a   1.000
_cell.length_b   1.000
_cell.length_c   1.000
_cell.angle_alpha   90.00
_cell.angle_beta   90.00
_cell.angle_gamma   90.00
#
_symmetry.space_group_name_H-M   'P 1'
#
loop_
_entity.id
_entity.type
_entity.pdbx_description
1 polymer ?
#
loop_
_entity_poly.entity_id
_entity_poly.type
_entity_poly.pdbx_seq_one_letter_code
_entity_poly.pdbx_strand_id
1 'polypeptide(L)'
;MKFASVLTIFLVFVVAIASANPILERRKLGNNVVTTGVKFKDLYESLNNKVKKVEKAYGEAIPSFHKEIKEAAEKDGTDVPEFLEKWNKKYKSLSVQYVAISNAMGKSIDKLGKYIKENS
;
A
#
# COMPACT_ATOMS: atom_id res chain seq x y z
N MET A 1 -23.28 16.74 11.46
CA MET A 1 -22.76 18.12 11.27
C MET A 1 -21.43 18.44 11.97
N LYS A 2 -20.77 17.51 12.69
CA LYS A 2 -19.50 17.81 13.39
C LYS A 2 -18.22 17.50 12.58
N PHE A 3 -18.33 16.71 11.51
CA PHE A 3 -17.17 16.28 10.71
C PHE A 3 -16.72 17.35 9.70
N ALA A 4 -17.68 18.05 9.09
CA ALA A 4 -17.39 19.14 8.16
C ALA A 4 -16.67 20.29 8.86
N SER A 5 -17.08 20.66 10.08
CA SER A 5 -16.47 21.74 10.86
C SER A 5 -15.00 21.47 11.20
N VAL A 6 -14.66 20.23 11.54
CA VAL A 6 -13.27 19.83 11.80
C VAL A 6 -12.44 19.89 10.53
N LEU A 7 -13.01 19.48 9.40
CA LEU A 7 -12.34 19.55 8.09
C LEU A 7 -12.09 21.01 7.64
N THR A 8 -13.06 21.91 7.89
CA THR A 8 -12.92 23.33 7.56
C THR A 8 -11.85 24.00 8.42
N ILE A 9 -11.78 23.68 9.72
CA ILE A 9 -10.74 24.22 10.61
C ILE A 9 -9.35 23.78 10.15
N PHE A 10 -9.17 22.51 9.76
CA PHE A 10 -7.89 22.04 9.19
C PHE A 10 -7.52 22.77 7.89
N LEU A 11 -8.48 23.04 7.02
CA LEU A 11 -8.26 23.74 5.75
C LEU A 11 -7.86 25.20 5.94
N VAL A 12 -8.49 25.90 6.90
CA VAL A 12 -8.16 27.31 7.21
C VAL A 12 -6.73 27.43 7.80
N PHE A 13 -6.32 26.47 8.63
CA PHE A 13 -4.94 26.41 9.14
C PHE A 13 -3.90 26.18 8.04
N VAL A 14 -4.19 25.34 7.04
CA VAL A 14 -3.29 25.08 5.91
C VAL A 14 -3.11 26.33 5.04
N VAL A 15 -4.18 27.11 4.82
CA VAL A 15 -4.13 28.33 4.01
C VAL A 15 -3.41 29.48 4.72
N ALA A 16 -3.61 29.63 6.04
CA ALA A 16 -2.92 30.66 6.82
C ALA A 16 -1.40 30.44 6.92
N ILE A 17 -0.95 29.18 6.94
CA ILE A 17 0.49 28.82 6.90
C ILE A 17 1.10 29.13 5.52
N ALA A 18 0.31 29.07 4.44
CA ALA A 18 0.79 29.31 3.08
C ALA A 18 0.96 30.81 2.73
N SER A 19 0.27 31.71 3.43
CA SER A 19 0.23 33.15 3.09
C SER A 19 1.22 34.05 3.84
N ALA A 20 2.02 33.51 4.78
CA ALA A 20 2.87 34.31 5.65
C ALA A 20 4.37 33.90 5.62
N ASN A 21 4.98 33.87 4.43
CA ASN A 21 6.28 34.49 4.14
C ASN A 21 6.91 33.93 2.85
N PRO A 22 7.30 34.79 1.90
CA PRO A 22 8.27 34.45 0.87
C PRO A 22 9.68 34.48 1.52
N ILE A 23 10.53 33.48 1.25
CA ILE A 23 11.96 33.44 1.67
C ILE A 23 12.16 33.10 3.17
N LEU A 24 11.98 31.82 3.51
CA LEU A 24 12.71 31.17 4.59
C LEU A 24 13.46 30.02 3.91
N GLU A 25 14.79 30.03 3.96
CA GLU A 25 15.60 28.83 3.76
C GLU A 25 14.87 27.65 4.42
N ARG A 26 14.73 26.50 3.72
CA ARG A 26 14.07 25.32 4.29
C ARG A 26 14.65 25.07 5.69
N ARG A 27 13.94 25.46 6.75
CA ARG A 27 14.38 25.17 8.11
C ARG A 27 14.54 23.66 8.16
N LYS A 28 15.73 23.20 8.56
CA LYS A 28 15.97 21.79 8.85
C LYS A 28 14.88 21.27 9.78
N LEU A 29 14.48 20.02 9.59
CA LEU A 29 13.52 19.35 10.45
C LEU A 29 14.05 19.32 11.87
N GLY A 30 13.20 19.66 12.84
CA GLY A 30 13.57 19.50 14.25
C GLY A 30 13.74 18.02 14.60
N ASN A 31 14.67 17.71 15.52
CA ASN A 31 15.01 16.34 15.90
C ASN A 31 13.79 15.47 16.22
N ASN A 32 12.79 16.00 16.93
CA ASN A 32 11.58 15.24 17.26
C ASN A 32 10.76 14.84 16.02
N VAL A 33 10.74 15.68 14.98
CA VAL A 33 10.07 15.38 13.71
C VAL A 33 10.82 14.28 12.97
N VAL A 34 12.15 14.37 12.93
CA VAL A 34 13.02 13.34 12.32
C VAL A 34 12.80 12.00 13.03
N THR A 35 12.95 11.94 14.36
CA THR A 35 12.78 10.70 15.14
C THR A 35 11.40 10.08 14.94
N THR A 36 10.34 10.90 14.99
CA THR A 36 8.97 10.40 14.79
C THR A 36 8.75 9.92 13.36
N GLY A 37 9.26 10.66 12.37
CA GLY A 37 9.20 10.29 10.96
C GLY A 37 9.88 8.96 10.67
N VAL A 38 11.09 8.74 11.21
CA VAL A 38 11.82 7.47 11.09
C VAL A 38 11.03 6.33 11.74
N LYS A 39 10.51 6.54 12.96
CA LYS A 39 9.70 5.54 13.66
C LYS A 39 8.50 5.06 12.82
N PHE A 40 7.76 6.00 12.21
CA PHE A 40 6.61 5.64 11.38
C PHE A 40 7.00 5.08 10.01
N LYS A 41 8.10 5.55 9.40
CA LYS A 41 8.66 4.93 8.19
C LYS A 41 8.92 3.44 8.43
N ASP A 42 9.61 3.10 9.52
CA ASP A 42 9.99 1.72 9.81
C ASP A 42 8.78 0.85 10.16
N LEU A 43 7.77 1.43 10.84
CA LEU A 43 6.48 0.76 11.04
C LEU A 43 5.79 0.45 9.72
N TYR A 44 5.69 1.42 8.80
CA TYR A 44 5.07 1.23 7.49
C TYR A 44 5.84 0.22 6.64
N GLU A 45 7.17 0.21 6.71
CA GLU A 45 8.01 -0.77 6.05
C GLU A 45 7.74 -2.19 6.58
N SER A 46 7.65 -2.36 7.90
CA SER A 46 7.28 -3.63 8.52
C SER A 46 5.90 -4.14 8.08
N LEU A 47 4.90 -3.25 8.00
CA LEU A 47 3.56 -3.59 7.53
C LEU A 47 3.57 -3.95 6.04
N ASN A 48 4.26 -3.18 5.19
CA ASN A 48 4.35 -3.45 3.76
C ASN A 48 5.09 -4.78 3.48
N ASN A 49 6.05 -5.16 4.32
CA ASN A 49 6.72 -6.46 4.22
C ASN A 49 5.78 -7.63 4.55
N LYS A 50 4.83 -7.46 5.47
CA LYS A 50 3.78 -8.48 5.72
C LYS A 50 2.86 -8.62 4.51
N VAL A 51 2.47 -7.51 3.90
CA VAL A 51 1.68 -7.46 2.66
C VAL A 51 2.39 -8.24 1.53
N LYS A 52 3.69 -8.00 1.33
CA LYS A 52 4.50 -8.75 0.34
C LYS A 52 4.56 -10.26 0.57
N LYS A 53 4.51 -10.72 1.83
CA LYS A 53 4.42 -12.17 2.13
C LYS A 53 3.09 -12.76 1.64
N VAL A 54 2.00 -12.03 1.82
CA VAL A 54 0.67 -12.43 1.34
C VAL A 54 0.62 -12.40 -0.19
N GLU A 55 1.22 -11.40 -0.84
CA GLU A 55 1.36 -11.36 -2.30
C GLU A 55 2.03 -12.62 -2.84
N LYS A 56 3.15 -13.02 -2.23
CA LYS A 56 3.88 -14.24 -2.62
C LYS A 56 2.99 -15.48 -2.49
N ALA A 57 2.28 -15.62 -1.38
CA ALA A 57 1.37 -16.75 -1.16
C ALA A 57 0.27 -16.83 -2.23
N TYR A 58 -0.33 -15.69 -2.61
CA TYR A 58 -1.30 -15.67 -3.72
C TYR A 58 -0.65 -16.01 -5.07
N GLY A 59 0.57 -15.51 -5.31
CA GLY A 59 1.34 -15.79 -6.52
C GLY A 59 1.61 -17.29 -6.72
N GLU A 60 1.72 -18.05 -5.64
CA GLU A 60 1.88 -19.51 -5.64
C GLU A 60 0.53 -20.25 -5.69
N ALA A 61 -0.45 -19.83 -4.88
CA ALA A 61 -1.74 -20.53 -4.76
C ALA A 61 -2.61 -20.48 -6.02
N ILE A 62 -2.64 -19.35 -6.74
CA ILE A 62 -3.45 -19.16 -7.95
C ILE A 62 -3.07 -20.15 -9.07
N PRO A 63 -1.79 -20.28 -9.47
CA PRO A 63 -1.40 -21.27 -10.48
C PRO A 63 -1.54 -22.71 -9.96
N SER A 64 -1.26 -22.97 -8.67
CA SER A 64 -1.48 -24.30 -8.08
C SER A 64 -2.94 -24.73 -8.16
N PHE A 65 -3.88 -23.85 -7.78
CA PHE A 65 -5.32 -24.14 -7.90
C PHE A 65 -5.70 -24.51 -9.33
N HIS A 66 -5.23 -23.74 -10.32
CA HIS A 66 -5.54 -24.01 -11.73
C HIS A 66 -5.01 -25.36 -12.20
N LYS A 67 -3.82 -25.75 -11.74
CA LYS A 67 -3.22 -27.06 -12.06
C LYS A 67 -3.96 -28.19 -11.35
N GLU A 68 -4.10 -28.11 -10.03
CA GLU A 68 -4.68 -29.17 -9.20
C GLU A 68 -6.14 -29.44 -9.54
N ILE A 69 -6.94 -28.40 -9.86
CA ILE A 69 -8.34 -28.61 -10.24
C ILE A 69 -8.47 -29.29 -11.61
N LYS A 70 -7.55 -29.04 -12.54
CA LYS A 70 -7.51 -29.72 -13.85
C LYS A 70 -7.12 -31.19 -13.68
N GLU A 71 -6.07 -31.45 -12.91
CA GLU A 71 -5.66 -32.82 -12.60
C GLU A 71 -6.75 -33.61 -11.87
N ALA A 72 -7.54 -32.96 -11.00
CA ALA A 72 -8.69 -33.59 -10.36
C ALA A 72 -9.80 -33.91 -11.37
N ALA A 73 -10.17 -32.96 -12.23
CA ALA A 73 -11.19 -33.16 -13.26
C ALA A 73 -10.81 -34.30 -14.23
N GLU A 74 -9.54 -34.34 -14.66
CA GLU A 74 -9.00 -35.42 -15.50
C GLU A 74 -9.09 -36.80 -14.83
N LYS A 75 -8.78 -36.90 -13.53
CA LYS A 75 -8.89 -38.16 -12.76
C LYS A 75 -10.34 -38.62 -12.62
N ASP A 76 -11.25 -37.68 -12.47
CA ASP A 76 -12.68 -37.96 -12.32
C ASP A 76 -13.37 -38.22 -13.67
N GLY A 77 -12.67 -37.99 -14.81
CA GLY A 77 -13.26 -38.09 -16.15
C GLY A 77 -14.31 -37.00 -16.39
N THR A 78 -14.14 -35.84 -15.76
CA THR A 78 -15.05 -34.70 -15.83
C THR A 78 -14.35 -33.44 -16.32
N ASP A 79 -15.12 -32.38 -16.57
CA ASP A 79 -14.60 -31.06 -16.89
C ASP A 79 -14.54 -30.15 -15.65
N VAL A 80 -13.60 -29.20 -15.64
CA VAL A 80 -13.55 -28.16 -14.60
C VAL A 80 -14.76 -27.23 -14.75
N PRO A 81 -15.59 -27.05 -13.71
CA PRO A 81 -16.70 -26.10 -13.75
C PRO A 81 -16.25 -24.68 -14.09
N GLU A 82 -16.92 -24.04 -15.05
CA GLU A 82 -16.61 -22.67 -15.49
C GLU A 82 -16.62 -21.66 -14.33
N PHE A 83 -17.46 -21.90 -13.31
CA PHE A 83 -17.49 -21.09 -12.09
C PHE A 83 -16.13 -21.07 -11.37
N LEU A 84 -15.47 -22.22 -11.21
CA LEU A 84 -14.19 -22.32 -10.50
C LEU A 84 -13.07 -21.61 -11.28
N GLU A 85 -13.10 -21.69 -12.61
CA GLU A 85 -12.17 -20.95 -13.46
C GLU A 85 -12.37 -19.43 -13.33
N LYS A 86 -13.64 -18.98 -13.40
CA LYS A 86 -13.99 -17.56 -13.21
C LYS A 86 -13.62 -17.07 -11.82
N TRP A 87 -13.85 -17.88 -10.79
CA TRP A 87 -13.50 -17.57 -9.41
C TRP A 87 -11.98 -17.38 -9.26
N ASN A 88 -11.16 -18.31 -9.74
CA ASN A 88 -9.70 -18.18 -9.67
C ASN A 88 -9.17 -17.01 -10.51
N LYS A 89 -9.76 -16.76 -11.69
CA LYS A 89 -9.44 -15.59 -12.53
C LYS A 89 -9.75 -14.27 -11.82
N LYS A 90 -10.87 -14.19 -11.08
CA LYS A 90 -11.22 -13.02 -10.26
C LYS A 90 -10.19 -12.80 -9.16
N TYR A 91 -9.79 -13.87 -8.47
CA TYR A 91 -8.74 -13.80 -7.45
C TYR A 91 -7.41 -13.33 -8.04
N LYS A 92 -7.03 -13.79 -9.23
CA LYS A 92 -5.84 -13.31 -9.96
C LYS A 92 -5.90 -11.81 -10.25
N SER A 93 -7.05 -11.28 -10.65
CA SER A 93 -7.19 -9.84 -10.89
C SER A 93 -7.02 -9.03 -9.59
N LEU A 94 -7.61 -9.51 -8.49
CA LEU A 94 -7.48 -8.87 -7.18
C LEU A 94 -6.04 -8.91 -6.67
N SER A 95 -5.32 -10.03 -6.85
CA SER A 95 -3.92 -10.14 -6.42
C SER A 95 -3.01 -9.19 -7.20
N VAL A 96 -3.24 -8.98 -8.50
CA VAL A 96 -2.50 -7.99 -9.31
C VAL A 96 -2.73 -6.56 -8.79
N GLN A 97 -3.97 -6.20 -8.47
CA GLN A 97 -4.26 -4.88 -7.89
C GLN A 97 -3.60 -4.71 -6.52
N TYR A 98 -3.62 -5.76 -5.70
CA TYR A 98 -2.99 -5.77 -4.39
C TYR A 98 -1.47 -5.54 -4.47
N VAL A 99 -0.77 -6.22 -5.39
CA VAL A 99 0.66 -6.00 -5.68
C VAL A 99 0.93 -4.56 -6.11
N ALA A 100 0.08 -3.99 -6.99
CA ALA A 100 0.24 -2.61 -7.43
C ALA A 100 0.14 -1.61 -6.26
N ILE A 101 -0.81 -1.83 -5.34
CA ILE A 101 -1.00 -1.01 -4.14
C ILE A 101 0.21 -1.12 -3.21
N SER A 102 0.69 -2.33 -2.93
CA SER A 102 1.89 -2.57 -2.10
C SER A 102 3.14 -1.89 -2.65
N ASN A 103 3.32 -1.92 -3.98
CA ASN A 103 4.41 -1.21 -4.64
C ASN A 103 4.26 0.32 -4.51
N ALA A 104 3.04 0.85 -4.60
CA ALA A 104 2.78 2.28 -4.39
C ALA A 104 3.04 2.71 -2.94
N MET A 105 2.69 1.86 -1.96
CA MET A 105 3.04 2.05 -0.55
C MET A 105 4.56 2.07 -0.35
N GLY A 106 5.27 1.11 -0.92
CA GLY A 106 6.74 1.06 -0.90
C GLY A 106 7.38 2.35 -1.41
N LYS A 107 6.97 2.82 -2.59
CA LYS A 107 7.45 4.10 -3.16
C LYS A 107 7.18 5.30 -2.25
N SER A 108 6.06 5.29 -1.53
CA SER A 108 5.71 6.38 -0.60
C SER A 108 6.58 6.36 0.66
N ILE A 109 6.90 5.16 1.17
CA ILE A 109 7.84 4.96 2.28
C ILE A 109 9.24 5.44 1.87
N ASP A 110 9.70 5.09 0.66
CA ASP A 110 11.00 5.53 0.14
C ASP A 110 11.09 7.06 0.01
N LYS A 111 10.01 7.69 -0.48
CA LYS A 111 9.91 9.16 -0.56
C LYS A 111 9.99 9.81 0.82
N LEU A 112 9.32 9.24 1.83
CA LEU A 112 9.40 9.72 3.22
C LEU A 112 10.83 9.61 3.75
N GLY A 113 11.48 8.47 3.55
CA GLY A 113 12.88 8.26 3.96
C GLY A 113 13.85 9.24 3.29
N LYS A 114 13.69 9.47 1.97
CA LYS A 114 14.46 10.46 1.22
C LYS A 114 14.25 11.87 1.75
N TYR A 115 13.00 12.28 1.97
CA TYR A 115 12.66 13.60 2.48
C TYR A 115 13.26 13.85 3.86
N ILE A 116 13.15 12.88 4.78
CA ILE A 116 13.75 13.02 6.12
C ILE A 116 15.26 13.20 6.00
N LYS A 117 15.94 12.35 5.21
CA LYS A 117 17.40 12.41 5.03
C LYS A 117 17.89 13.73 4.44
N GLU A 118 17.15 14.29 3.47
CA GLU A 118 17.54 15.52 2.78
C GLU A 118 17.26 16.78 3.60
N ASN A 119 16.40 16.71 4.62
CA ASN A 119 15.95 17.88 5.37
C ASN A 119 16.26 17.78 6.88
N SER A 120 16.92 16.72 7.37
CA SER A 120 17.44 16.60 8.74
C SER A 120 18.77 17.34 8.94
#